data_AF-M7MTK5-F1
#
_entry.id   AF-M7MTK5-F1
#
_cell.length_a   1.000
_cell.length_b   1.000
_cell.length_c   1.000
_cell.angle_alpha   90.00
_cell.angle_beta   90.00
_cell.angle_gamma   90.00
#
_symmetry.space_group_name_H-M   'P 1'
#
loop_
_entity.id
_entity.type
_entity.pdbx_description
1 polymer ?
#
loop_
_entity_poly.entity_id
_entity_poly.type
_entity_poly.pdbx_seq_one_letter_code
_entity_poly.pdbx_strand_id
1 'polypeptide(L)' 'MPVTREARYLSGADRGKHVSLTVPGGRFGDWELAGKLVGTQHWGDGTVDILVNRGDSRGPSIANHLPPETLVTITGKES' A
#
# COMPACT_ATOMS: atom_id res chain seq x y z
N MET A 1 11.30 4.60 13.04
CA MET A 1 11.09 5.86 12.30
C MET A 1 10.31 5.54 11.03
N PRO A 2 9.37 6.40 10.58
CA PRO A 2 8.68 6.23 9.30
C PRO A 2 9.67 6.24 8.14
N VAL A 3 9.42 5.42 7.11
CA VAL A 3 10.21 5.40 5.87
C VAL A 3 9.27 5.57 4.69
N THR A 4 9.55 6.53 3.81
CA THR A 4 8.81 6.73 2.56
C THR A 4 9.64 6.27 1.39
N ARG A 5 9.04 5.49 0.50
CA ARG A 5 9.67 5.03 -0.75
C ARG A 5 8.62 4.66 -1.79
N GLU A 6 9.06 4.51 -3.03
CA GLU A 6 8.23 4.11 -4.15
C GLU A 6 7.68 2.69 -3.99
N ALA A 7 6.47 2.44 -4.52
CA ALA A 7 5.75 1.18 -4.43
C ALA A 7 6.55 0.00 -4.99
N ARG A 8 7.34 0.21 -6.06
CA ARG A 8 8.22 -0.82 -6.64
C ARG A 8 9.24 -1.41 -5.66
N TYR A 9 9.51 -0.74 -4.54
CA TYR A 9 10.43 -1.24 -3.52
C TYR A 9 9.72 -1.95 -2.35
N LEU A 10 8.39 -2.07 -2.38
CA LEU A 10 7.66 -2.87 -1.39
C LEU A 10 7.97 -4.35 -1.56
N SER A 11 8.14 -5.05 -0.45
CA SER A 11 8.56 -6.44 -0.44
C SER A 11 7.84 -7.26 0.62
N GLY A 12 8.08 -8.57 0.62
CA GLY A 12 7.60 -9.45 1.70
C GLY A 12 8.06 -9.01 3.10
N ALA A 13 9.20 -8.32 3.22
CA ALA A 13 9.73 -7.83 4.49
C ALA A 13 8.90 -6.68 5.10
N ASP A 14 7.95 -6.13 4.35
CA ASP A 14 7.08 -5.04 4.78
C ASP A 14 5.71 -5.51 5.23
N ARG A 15 5.39 -6.79 4.97
CA ARG A 15 4.17 -7.41 5.48
C ARG A 15 4.13 -7.31 7.00
N GLY A 16 2.97 -6.95 7.51
CA GLY A 16 2.72 -6.71 8.92
C GLY A 16 2.98 -5.28 9.39
N LYS A 17 3.66 -4.43 8.60
CA LYS A 17 3.86 -3.02 8.92
C LYS A 17 2.63 -2.20 8.55
N HIS A 18 2.44 -1.08 9.24
CA HIS A 18 1.41 -0.12 8.85
C HIS A 18 1.94 0.72 7.69
N VAL A 19 1.10 0.95 6.69
CA VAL A 19 1.42 1.72 5.49
C VAL A 19 0.37 2.79 5.27
N SER A 20 0.77 3.91 4.67
CA SER A 20 -0.13 4.96 4.20
C SER A 20 0.35 5.45 2.83
N LEU A 21 -0.60 5.64 1.92
CA LEU A 21 -0.38 6.11 0.56
C LEU A 21 -1.65 6.77 -0.01
N THR A 22 -1.45 7.59 -1.03
CA THR A 22 -2.53 8.05 -1.91
C THR A 22 -2.56 7.15 -3.14
N VAL A 23 -3.70 6.53 -3.40
CA VAL A 23 -3.94 5.69 -4.56
C VAL A 23 -4.48 6.56 -5.69
N PRO A 24 -3.74 6.70 -6.81
CA PRO A 24 -4.21 7.48 -7.94
C PRO A 24 -5.39 6.79 -8.65
N GLY A 25 -6.37 7.56 -9.11
CA GLY A 25 -7.34 7.08 -10.12
C GLY A 25 -8.56 6.27 -9.65
N GLY A 26 -9.22 6.67 -8.56
CA GLY A 26 -10.55 6.14 -8.21
C GLY A 26 -11.68 6.73 -9.06
N ARG A 27 -12.88 6.12 -8.99
CA ARG A 27 -14.12 6.65 -9.62
C ARG A 27 -14.40 8.13 -9.25
N PHE A 28 -13.87 8.60 -8.13
CA PHE A 28 -14.06 9.94 -7.59
C PHE A 28 -12.75 10.74 -7.48
N GLY A 29 -11.69 10.31 -8.18
CA GLY A 29 -10.34 10.86 -8.05
C GLY A 29 -9.46 10.07 -7.09
N ASP A 30 -8.34 10.66 -6.73
CA ASP A 30 -7.35 10.06 -5.85
C ASP A 30 -7.95 9.82 -4.45
N TRP A 31 -7.56 8.73 -3.81
CA TRP A 31 -8.08 8.36 -2.50
C TRP A 31 -7.01 7.78 -1.59
N GLU A 32 -7.17 7.92 -0.29
CA GLU A 32 -6.15 7.51 0.69
C GLU A 32 -6.36 6.07 1.16
N LEU A 33 -5.26 5.32 1.21
CA LEU A 33 -5.20 3.97 1.76
C LEU A 33 -4.23 3.96 2.94
N ALA A 34 -4.74 3.62 4.12
CA ALA A 34 -3.93 3.39 5.31
C ALA A 34 -4.34 2.09 6.02
N GLY A 35 -3.37 1.39 6.57
CA GLY A 35 -3.60 0.15 7.32
C GLY A 35 -2.40 -0.79 7.32
N LYS A 36 -2.62 -2.02 7.79
CA LYS A 36 -1.58 -3.05 7.85
C LYS A 36 -1.38 -3.72 6.49
N LEU A 37 -0.17 -3.64 5.94
CA LEU A 37 0.18 -4.32 4.70
C LEU A 37 0.17 -5.84 4.94
N VAL A 38 -0.63 -6.59 4.18
CA VAL A 38 -0.74 -8.05 4.32
C VAL A 38 -0.28 -8.79 3.06
N GLY A 39 -0.26 -8.12 1.91
CA GLY A 39 0.17 -8.70 0.64
C GLY A 39 0.71 -7.66 -0.32
N THR A 40 1.61 -8.10 -1.19
CA THR A 40 2.18 -7.34 -2.30
C THR A 40 2.36 -8.28 -3.48
N GLN A 41 2.07 -7.80 -4.68
CA GLN A 41 2.31 -8.51 -5.93
C GLN A 41 2.88 -7.54 -6.96
N HIS A 42 3.98 -7.94 -7.59
CA HIS A 42 4.68 -7.14 -8.60
C HIS A 42 4.37 -7.68 -9.99
N TRP A 43 4.18 -6.78 -10.94
CA TRP A 43 3.91 -7.11 -12.34
C TRP A 43 5.11 -6.77 -13.23
N GLY A 44 5.14 -7.36 -14.43
CA GLY A 44 6.27 -7.21 -15.37
C GLY A 44 6.47 -5.79 -15.91
N ASP A 45 5.49 -4.91 -15.76
CA ASP A 45 5.53 -3.48 -16.13
C ASP A 45 5.98 -2.58 -14.97
N GLY A 46 6.31 -3.16 -13.81
CA GLY A 46 6.74 -2.43 -12.61
C GLY A 46 5.59 -1.95 -11.72
N THR A 47 4.34 -2.18 -12.12
CA THR A 47 3.19 -1.87 -11.26
C THR A 47 3.10 -2.84 -10.08
N VAL A 48 2.48 -2.38 -9.00
CA VAL A 48 2.39 -3.13 -7.75
C VAL A 48 0.95 -3.16 -7.24
N ASP A 49 0.44 -4.36 -7.01
CA ASP A 49 -0.79 -4.56 -6.24
C ASP A 49 -0.44 -4.69 -4.77
N ILE A 50 -1.19 -4.00 -3.92
CA ILE A 50 -1.05 -4.13 -2.47
C ILE A 50 -2.38 -4.46 -1.81
N LEU A 51 -2.29 -5.35 -0.82
CA LEU A 51 -3.40 -5.74 0.03
C LEU A 51 -3.15 -5.14 1.42
N VAL A 52 -4.07 -4.29 1.88
CA VAL A 52 -3.96 -3.55 3.13
C VAL A 52 -5.20 -3.83 3.98
N ASN A 53 -4.98 -4.38 5.18
CA ASN A 53 -6.04 -4.54 6.17
C ASN A 53 -6.22 -3.22 6.93
N ARG A 54 -7.38 -2.57 6.76
CA ARG A 54 -7.70 -1.29 7.42
C ARG A 54 -8.10 -1.44 8.88
N GLY A 55 -8.34 -2.67 9.35
CA GLY A 55 -8.83 -2.92 10.71
C GLY A 55 -10.32 -2.59 10.90
N ASP A 56 -11.02 -2.23 9.83
CA ASP A 56 -12.48 -2.13 9.85
C ASP A 56 -13.11 -3.53 9.64
N SER A 57 -14.37 -3.67 10.05
CA SER A 57 -15.13 -4.94 9.94
C SER A 57 -15.42 -5.36 8.49
N ARG A 58 -14.92 -4.63 7.48
CA ARG A 58 -15.17 -4.86 6.06
C ARG A 58 -14.07 -5.69 5.39
N GLY A 59 -13.05 -6.10 6.13
CA GLY A 59 -11.96 -6.93 5.62
C GLY A 59 -10.89 -6.11 4.87
N PRO A 60 -9.89 -6.77 4.28
CA PRO A 60 -8.78 -6.05 3.65
C PRO A 60 -9.21 -5.32 2.38
N SER A 61 -8.70 -4.09 2.22
CA SER A 61 -8.80 -3.32 1.00
C SER A 61 -7.67 -3.67 0.05
N ILE A 62 -8.00 -3.70 -1.24
CA ILE A 62 -7.03 -3.93 -2.30
C ILE A 62 -6.85 -2.61 -3.07
N ALA A 63 -5.61 -2.13 -3.16
CA ALA A 63 -5.25 -1.20 -4.21
C ALA A 63 -4.70 -2.01 -5.37
N ASN A 64 -5.51 -2.11 -6.42
CA ASN A 64 -5.11 -2.74 -7.67
C ASN A 64 -4.27 -1.74 -8.46
N HIS A 65 -3.10 -2.19 -8.93
CA HIS A 65 -2.32 -1.57 -9.99
C HIS A 65 -1.78 -0.17 -9.66
N LEU A 66 -0.95 -0.08 -8.60
CA LEU A 66 -0.24 1.16 -8.30
C LEU A 66 0.90 1.39 -9.31
N PRO A 67 1.06 2.62 -9.84
CA PRO A 67 2.26 3.00 -10.56
C PRO A 67 3.52 2.76 -9.71
N PRO A 68 4.63 2.29 -10.30
CA PRO A 68 5.88 1.97 -9.58
C PRO A 68 6.36 3.09 -8.67
N GLU A 69 6.17 4.34 -9.08
CA GLU A 69 6.59 5.58 -8.44
C GLU A 69 5.68 6.04 -7.29
N THR A 70 4.54 5.39 -7.07
CA THR A 70 3.61 5.75 -5.98
C THR A 70 4.33 5.75 -4.65
N LEU A 71 4.32 6.87 -3.93
CA LEU A 71 5.00 6.97 -2.64
C LEU A 71 4.19 6.28 -1.53
N VAL A 72 4.85 5.35 -0.85
CA VAL A 72 4.29 4.59 0.28
C VAL A 72 5.09 4.90 1.53
N THR A 73 4.42 5.41 2.56
CA THR A 73 5.00 5.66 3.87
C THR A 73 4.74 4.47 4.78
N ILE A 74 5.81 3.89 5.32
CA ILE A 74 5.79 2.70 6.18
C ILE A 74 6.10 3.13 7.61
N THR A 75 5.14 2.93 8.50
CA THR A 75 5.29 3.17 9.94
C THR A 75 5.37 1.82 10.65
N GLY A 76 6.52 1.55 11.27
CA GLY A 76 6.90 0.21 11.74
C GLY A 76 6.10 -0.38 12.91
N LYS A 77 4.95 0.18 13.31
CA LYS A 77 3.95 -0.34 14.27
C LYS A 77 2.71 0.57 14.25
N GLU A 78 1.53 0.01 14.55
CA GLU A 78 0.38 0.79 15.02
C GLU A 78 0.82 1.64 16.22
N SER A 79 0.54 2.94 16.19
CA SER A 79 0.50 3.76 17.40
C SER A 79 -0.83 3.54 18.10
#